data_AF-V9GE72-F1
#
_entry.id   AF-V9GE72-F1
#
_cell.length_a   1.000
_cell.length_b   1.000
_cell.length_c   1.000
_cell.angle_alpha   90.00
_cell.angle_beta   90.00
_cell.angle_gamma   90.00
#
_symmetry.space_group_name_H-M   'P 1'
#
loop_
_entity.id
_entity.type
_entity.pdbx_description
1 polymer ?
#
loop_
_entity_poly.entity_id
_entity_poly.type
_entity_poly.pdbx_seq_one_letter_code
_entity_poly.pdbx_strand_id
1 'polypeptide(L)'
;MTYNDQFIRACRKQEVSHVPVWYMRQAGRYDPEYRKIKEKYSLLEICSQPELAAEVTLMPVRKLGVDAAILYSDIMNPVASIGIDFDIVKNIGPVIDNPIRSAADVERLRPIDVEGDLGHVLETIRILDKELEVPLITFAGAPFTIASYLIEGRPSRNYLRTKEMMYSEPKDGSP
;
A
#
# COMPACT_ATOMS: atom_id res chain seq x y z
N MET A 1 24.95 0.41 15.75
CA MET A 1 23.79 0.87 16.52
C MET A 1 22.94 -0.33 16.92
N THR A 2 22.27 -0.29 18.06
CA THR A 2 21.38 -1.35 18.53
C THR A 2 19.99 -1.16 17.93
N TYR A 3 19.47 -2.21 17.28
CA TYR A 3 18.10 -2.26 16.75
C TYR A 3 17.05 -1.96 17.84
N ASN A 4 16.12 -1.05 17.55
CA ASN A 4 15.01 -0.67 18.44
C ASN A 4 13.79 -1.56 18.17
N ASP A 5 13.56 -2.56 19.01
CA ASP A 5 12.46 -3.53 18.87
C ASP A 5 11.18 -3.18 19.65
N GLN A 6 11.08 -1.96 20.21
CA GLN A 6 10.00 -1.58 21.14
C GLN A 6 8.60 -1.76 20.53
N PHE A 7 8.43 -1.41 19.24
CA PHE A 7 7.17 -1.63 18.52
C PHE A 7 6.75 -3.10 18.48
N ILE A 8 7.67 -4.01 18.15
CA ILE A 8 7.38 -5.45 18.07
C ILE A 8 7.04 -6.03 19.45
N ARG A 9 7.77 -5.61 20.49
CA ARG A 9 7.50 -5.98 21.88
C ARG A 9 6.10 -5.54 22.31
N ALA A 10 5.73 -4.30 22.04
CA ALA A 10 4.39 -3.78 22.32
C ALA A 10 3.29 -4.57 21.58
N CYS A 11 3.46 -4.86 20.28
CA CYS A 11 2.52 -5.69 19.51
C CYS A 11 2.32 -7.09 20.10
N ARG A 12 3.36 -7.64 20.74
CA ARG A 12 3.33 -8.94 21.43
C ARG A 12 2.91 -8.86 22.89
N LYS A 13 2.47 -7.68 23.37
CA LYS A 13 2.10 -7.43 24.78
C LYS A 13 3.24 -7.71 25.77
N GLN A 14 4.47 -7.47 25.34
CA GLN A 14 5.67 -7.57 26.18
C GLN A 14 5.98 -6.22 26.83
N GLU A 15 6.79 -6.22 27.89
CA GLU A 15 7.24 -5.01 28.57
C GLU A 15 8.09 -4.14 27.64
N VAL A 16 7.90 -2.82 27.68
CA VAL A 16 8.59 -1.83 26.85
C VAL A 16 9.12 -0.69 27.71
N SER A 17 10.23 -0.08 27.31
CA SER A 17 10.86 1.03 28.05
C SER A 17 10.11 2.36 27.86
N HIS A 18 9.37 2.48 26.76
CA HIS A 18 8.47 3.59 26.44
C HIS A 18 7.36 3.09 25.51
N VAL A 19 6.31 3.90 25.33
CA VAL A 19 5.22 3.58 24.39
C VAL A 19 5.72 3.85 22.97
N PRO A 20 5.83 2.84 22.09
CA PRO A 20 6.34 3.03 20.73
C PRO A 20 5.31 3.76 19.85
N VAL A 21 5.78 4.67 19.00
CA VAL A 21 4.94 5.51 18.14
C VAL A 21 5.41 5.47 16.68
N TRP A 22 4.44 5.35 15.78
CA TRP A 22 4.58 5.61 14.34
C TRP A 22 3.28 6.23 13.82
N TYR A 23 3.28 6.80 12.62
CA TYR A 23 2.10 7.46 12.07
C TYR A 23 1.71 6.91 10.70
N MET A 24 0.42 6.67 10.49
CA MET A 24 -0.11 6.44 9.15
C MET A 24 0.22 7.65 8.26
N ARG A 25 0.78 7.40 7.07
CA ARG A 25 1.28 8.44 6.15
C ARG A 25 2.40 9.32 6.74
N GLN A 26 3.25 8.75 7.61
CA GLN A 26 4.46 9.44 8.11
C GLN A 26 5.43 9.85 6.99
N ALA A 27 5.48 9.12 5.87
CA ALA A 27 6.11 9.63 4.65
C ALA A 27 5.03 10.36 3.83
N GLY A 28 5.04 11.69 3.87
CA GLY A 28 3.90 12.45 3.33
C GLY A 28 4.13 13.93 3.09
N ARG A 29 3.10 14.56 2.52
CA ARG A 29 3.11 15.95 2.00
C ARG A 29 3.38 17.03 3.04
N TYR A 30 3.39 16.70 4.33
CA TYR A 30 3.77 17.66 5.36
C TYR A 30 5.28 17.96 5.32
N ASP A 31 6.10 17.04 4.82
CA ASP A 31 7.55 17.20 4.73
C ASP A 31 7.94 17.96 3.43
N PRO A 32 8.65 19.11 3.53
CA PRO A 32 9.16 19.85 2.38
C PRO A 32 10.06 19.04 1.42
N GLU A 33 10.90 18.14 1.93
CA GLU A 33 11.78 17.33 1.08
C GLU A 33 10.99 16.27 0.32
N TYR A 34 9.99 15.66 0.98
CA TYR A 34 9.08 14.73 0.31
C TYR A 34 8.30 15.43 -0.82
N ARG A 35 7.88 16.68 -0.59
CA ARG A 35 7.22 17.48 -1.65
C ARG A 35 8.14 17.70 -2.86
N LYS A 36 9.43 17.98 -2.65
CA LYS A 36 10.41 18.11 -3.75
C LYS A 36 10.57 16.81 -4.55
N ILE A 37 10.52 15.66 -3.90
CA ILE A 37 10.51 14.36 -4.59
C ILE A 37 9.21 14.21 -5.41
N LYS A 38 8.06 14.52 -4.80
CA LYS A 38 6.74 14.46 -5.45
C LYS A 38 6.52 15.44 -6.60
N GLU A 39 7.31 16.51 -6.69
CA GLU A 39 7.33 17.43 -7.84
C GLU A 39 7.97 16.78 -9.07
N LYS A 40 8.90 15.83 -8.86
CA LYS A 40 9.63 15.16 -9.92
C LYS A 40 9.04 13.80 -10.30
N TYR A 41 8.48 13.09 -9.32
CA TYR A 41 8.02 11.72 -9.48
C TYR A 41 6.58 11.55 -8.99
N SER A 42 5.78 10.83 -9.78
CA SER A 42 4.47 10.30 -9.39
C SER A 42 4.61 9.27 -8.26
N LEU A 43 3.49 8.86 -7.66
CA LEU A 43 3.54 7.88 -6.58
C LEU A 43 4.05 6.53 -7.10
N LEU A 44 3.54 6.09 -8.26
CA LEU A 44 3.93 4.82 -8.88
C LEU A 44 5.40 4.84 -9.32
N GLU A 45 5.89 5.95 -9.89
CA GLU A 45 7.31 6.10 -10.26
C GLU A 45 8.24 6.04 -9.04
N ILE A 46 7.82 6.53 -7.89
CA ILE A 46 8.60 6.38 -6.64
C ILE A 46 8.60 4.91 -6.24
N CYS A 47 7.45 4.26 -6.24
CA CYS A 47 7.34 2.86 -5.82
C CYS A 47 8.14 1.93 -6.75
N SER A 48 8.20 2.20 -8.05
CA SER A 48 8.93 1.37 -9.02
C SER A 48 10.45 1.54 -8.97
N GLN A 49 10.96 2.50 -8.19
CA GLN A 49 12.39 2.75 -7.99
C GLN A 49 12.79 2.38 -6.55
N PRO A 50 13.37 1.19 -6.31
CA PRO A 50 13.60 0.67 -4.96
C PRO A 50 14.37 1.61 -4.03
N GLU A 51 15.43 2.24 -4.53
CA GLU A 51 16.27 3.17 -3.77
C GLU A 51 15.49 4.43 -3.37
N LEU A 52 14.63 4.93 -4.27
CA LEU A 52 13.83 6.11 -4.01
C LEU A 52 12.68 5.81 -3.04
N ALA A 53 12.01 4.67 -3.18
CA ALA A 53 11.00 4.21 -2.24
C ALA A 53 11.59 3.97 -0.84
N ALA A 54 12.80 3.39 -0.76
CA ALA A 54 13.52 3.19 0.48
C ALA A 54 13.87 4.53 1.13
N GLU A 55 14.44 5.48 0.38
CA GLU A 55 14.77 6.82 0.90
C GLU A 55 13.53 7.51 1.48
N VAL A 56 12.42 7.52 0.73
CA VAL A 56 11.14 8.10 1.19
C VAL A 56 10.63 7.42 2.46
N THR A 57 10.82 6.10 2.59
CA THR A 57 10.44 5.34 3.79
C THR A 57 11.31 5.68 5.00
N LEU A 58 12.60 5.95 4.79
CA LEU A 58 13.59 6.26 5.83
C LEU A 58 13.45 7.69 6.37
N MET A 59 13.00 8.65 5.54
CA MET A 59 12.90 10.06 5.93
C MET A 59 12.20 10.31 7.28
N PRO A 60 11.01 9.73 7.58
CA PRO A 60 10.31 10.00 8.82
C PRO A 60 10.99 9.34 10.02
N VAL A 61 11.66 8.20 9.84
CA VAL A 61 12.46 7.57 10.89
C VAL A 61 13.60 8.50 11.30
N ARG A 62 14.33 9.03 10.32
CA ARG A 62 15.47 9.95 10.55
C ARG A 62 15.04 11.29 11.15
N LYS A 63 13.88 11.83 10.74
CA LYS A 63 13.43 13.18 11.13
C LYS A 63 12.57 13.21 12.40
N LEU A 64 11.73 12.19 12.60
CA LEU A 64 10.77 12.16 13.70
C LEU A 64 11.19 11.23 14.84
N GLY A 65 12.14 10.30 14.60
CA GLY A 65 12.54 9.31 15.60
C GLY A 65 11.42 8.33 15.96
N VAL A 66 10.57 7.96 15.00
CA VAL A 66 9.49 6.97 15.18
C VAL A 66 10.05 5.55 15.40
N ASP A 67 9.31 4.72 16.11
CA ASP A 67 9.70 3.36 16.52
C ASP A 67 9.41 2.28 15.47
N ALA A 68 8.86 2.67 14.33
CA ALA A 68 8.65 1.79 13.19
C ALA A 68 8.67 2.59 11.88
N ALA A 69 9.22 1.98 10.84
CA ALA A 69 9.01 2.41 9.48
C ALA A 69 7.74 1.74 8.92
N ILE A 70 7.04 2.42 8.02
CA ILE A 70 5.99 1.83 7.18
C ILE A 70 6.45 1.97 5.74
N LEU A 71 6.49 0.85 5.01
CA LEU A 71 6.89 0.82 3.61
C LEU A 71 6.14 1.89 2.82
N TYR A 72 6.86 2.71 2.05
CA TYR A 72 6.23 3.60 1.10
C TYR A 72 5.81 2.80 -0.14
N SER A 73 4.51 2.52 -0.25
CA SER A 73 3.91 1.79 -1.37
C SER A 73 2.44 2.24 -1.59
N ASP A 74 1.73 1.62 -2.53
CA ASP A 74 0.29 1.80 -2.74
C ASP A 74 -0.45 0.46 -2.66
N ILE A 75 -1.65 0.46 -2.11
CA ILE A 75 -2.50 -0.75 -2.08
C ILE A 75 -2.93 -1.20 -3.47
N MET A 76 -2.89 -0.31 -4.48
CA MET A 76 -3.18 -0.60 -5.87
C MET A 76 -1.98 -1.16 -6.63
N ASN A 77 -0.78 -1.20 -6.05
CA ASN A 77 0.42 -1.69 -6.73
C ASN A 77 0.25 -3.13 -7.30
N PRO A 78 -0.37 -4.08 -6.57
CA PRO A 78 -0.62 -5.43 -7.11
C PRO A 78 -1.78 -5.50 -8.13
N VAL A 79 -2.55 -4.44 -8.31
CA VAL A 79 -3.76 -4.45 -9.14
C VAL A 79 -3.41 -4.46 -10.64
N ALA A 80 -2.32 -3.80 -11.05
CA ALA A 80 -1.87 -3.85 -12.44
C ALA A 80 -1.55 -5.29 -12.87
N SER A 81 -0.92 -6.05 -11.97
CA SER A 81 -0.50 -7.44 -12.17
C SER A 81 -1.66 -8.38 -12.52
N ILE A 82 -2.83 -8.17 -11.91
CA ILE A 82 -4.01 -9.02 -12.13
C ILE A 82 -4.75 -8.73 -13.44
N GLY A 83 -4.25 -7.82 -14.30
CA GLY A 83 -4.86 -7.48 -15.59
C GLY A 83 -5.87 -6.33 -15.52
N ILE A 84 -5.72 -5.45 -14.54
CA ILE A 84 -6.54 -4.25 -14.39
C ILE A 84 -5.69 -3.02 -14.72
N ASP A 85 -6.14 -2.25 -15.70
CA ASP A 85 -5.52 -1.00 -16.12
C ASP A 85 -6.07 0.14 -15.26
N PHE A 86 -5.17 0.95 -14.71
CA PHE A 86 -5.57 2.09 -13.89
C PHE A 86 -4.56 3.22 -13.93
N ASP A 87 -5.08 4.43 -13.71
CA ASP A 87 -4.30 5.65 -13.54
C ASP A 87 -4.52 6.28 -12.18
N ILE A 88 -3.47 6.88 -11.60
CA ILE A 88 -3.61 7.73 -10.41
C ILE A 88 -3.83 9.17 -10.84
N VAL A 89 -5.10 9.59 -10.90
CA VAL A 89 -5.46 10.94 -11.32
C VAL A 89 -5.35 11.93 -10.14
N LYS A 90 -4.65 13.05 -10.38
CA LYS A 90 -4.42 14.11 -9.37
C LYS A 90 -5.76 14.57 -8.75
N ASN A 91 -5.81 14.63 -7.42
CA ASN A 91 -6.99 14.99 -6.60
C ASN A 91 -8.21 14.06 -6.70
N ILE A 92 -8.15 13.00 -7.51
CA ILE A 92 -9.19 11.98 -7.59
C ILE A 92 -8.69 10.71 -6.88
N GLY A 93 -7.53 10.19 -7.27
CA GLY A 93 -7.00 8.91 -6.81
C GLY A 93 -7.01 7.88 -7.95
N PRO A 94 -7.00 6.57 -7.64
CA PRO A 94 -6.99 5.54 -8.67
C PRO A 94 -8.30 5.55 -9.45
N VAL A 95 -8.19 5.56 -10.78
CA VAL A 95 -9.27 5.45 -11.75
C VAL A 95 -8.99 4.21 -12.59
N ILE A 96 -9.93 3.27 -12.57
CA ILE A 96 -9.82 2.00 -13.30
C ILE A 96 -10.41 2.18 -14.70
N ASP A 97 -9.67 1.77 -15.72
CA ASP A 97 -10.10 1.88 -17.12
C ASP A 97 -11.03 0.73 -17.51
N ASN A 98 -10.78 -0.47 -16.98
CA ASN A 98 -11.54 -1.69 -17.22
C ASN A 98 -12.19 -2.24 -15.93
N PRO A 99 -13.14 -1.50 -15.31
CA PRO A 99 -13.71 -1.89 -14.03
C PRO A 99 -14.58 -3.15 -14.13
N ILE A 100 -14.63 -3.93 -13.04
CA ILE A 100 -15.37 -5.19 -12.96
C ILE A 100 -16.87 -4.93 -12.94
N ARG A 101 -17.62 -5.56 -13.85
CA ARG A 101 -19.08 -5.40 -14.00
C ARG A 101 -19.83 -6.72 -13.94
N SER A 102 -19.15 -7.84 -14.13
CA SER A 102 -19.75 -9.17 -14.21
C SER A 102 -18.80 -10.26 -13.69
N ALA A 103 -19.34 -11.44 -13.38
CA ALA A 103 -18.55 -12.62 -13.05
C ALA A 103 -17.50 -12.96 -14.11
N ALA A 104 -17.83 -12.78 -15.40
CA ALA A 104 -16.89 -12.99 -16.51
C ALA A 104 -15.69 -12.03 -16.48
N ASP A 105 -15.82 -10.85 -15.87
CA ASP A 105 -14.70 -9.91 -15.69
C ASP A 105 -13.78 -10.38 -14.56
N VAL A 106 -14.34 -11.00 -13.51
CA VAL A 106 -13.57 -11.61 -12.42
C VAL A 106 -12.77 -12.81 -12.93
N GLU A 107 -13.36 -13.63 -13.80
CA GLU A 107 -12.71 -14.80 -14.39
C GLU A 107 -11.51 -14.44 -15.30
N ARG A 108 -11.44 -13.20 -15.79
CA ARG A 108 -10.30 -12.71 -16.59
C ARG A 108 -9.13 -12.22 -15.73
N LEU A 109 -9.30 -12.11 -14.42
CA LEU A 109 -8.21 -11.72 -13.52
C LEU A 109 -7.11 -12.79 -13.53
N ARG A 110 -5.87 -12.32 -13.56
CA ARG A 110 -4.68 -13.18 -13.54
C ARG A 110 -4.16 -13.35 -12.11
N PRO A 111 -3.53 -14.48 -11.77
CA PRO A 111 -2.79 -14.58 -10.52
C PRO A 111 -1.61 -13.59 -10.52
N ILE A 112 -1.24 -13.10 -9.35
CA ILE A 112 -0.08 -12.23 -9.16
C ILE A 112 1.19 -13.09 -9.18
N ASP A 113 2.14 -12.77 -10.06
CA ASP A 113 3.51 -13.28 -9.97
C ASP A 113 4.32 -12.34 -9.06
N VAL A 114 4.57 -12.76 -7.82
CA VAL A 114 5.21 -11.88 -6.82
C VAL A 114 6.63 -11.48 -7.25
N GLU A 115 7.41 -12.39 -7.83
CA GLU A 115 8.79 -12.09 -8.23
C GLU A 115 8.83 -11.26 -9.52
N GLY A 116 7.96 -11.60 -10.48
CA GLY A 116 7.87 -10.87 -11.75
C GLY A 116 7.24 -9.49 -11.63
N ASP A 117 6.11 -9.39 -10.93
CA ASP A 117 5.28 -8.19 -10.90
C ASP A 117 5.60 -7.24 -9.73
N LEU A 118 6.13 -7.78 -8.63
CA LEU A 118 6.40 -7.03 -7.39
C LEU A 118 7.89 -7.04 -7.00
N GLY A 119 8.78 -7.39 -7.92
CA GLY A 119 10.23 -7.44 -7.69
C GLY A 119 10.80 -6.12 -7.14
N HIS A 120 10.27 -4.96 -7.56
CA HIS A 120 10.66 -3.65 -7.02
C HIS A 120 10.30 -3.49 -5.54
N VAL A 121 9.16 -4.04 -5.11
CA VAL A 121 8.73 -4.01 -3.70
C VAL A 121 9.67 -4.88 -2.86
N LEU A 122 9.99 -6.08 -3.35
CA LEU A 122 10.93 -6.97 -2.67
C LEU A 122 12.31 -6.33 -2.53
N GLU A 123 12.81 -5.67 -3.58
CA GLU A 123 14.09 -4.98 -3.53
C GLU A 123 14.07 -3.79 -2.56
N THR A 124 12.99 -3.02 -2.55
CA THR A 124 12.80 -1.93 -1.57
C THR A 124 12.88 -2.46 -0.13
N ILE A 125 12.22 -3.59 0.15
CA ILE A 125 12.27 -4.25 1.46
C ILE A 125 13.69 -4.70 1.80
N ARG A 126 14.44 -5.27 0.83
CA ARG A 126 15.84 -5.69 1.05
C ARG A 126 16.78 -4.53 1.36
N ILE A 127 16.56 -3.36 0.74
CA ILE A 127 17.32 -2.15 1.06
C ILE A 127 16.98 -1.70 2.48
N LEU A 128 15.69 -1.62 2.80
CA LEU A 128 15.21 -1.15 4.10
C LEU A 128 15.63 -2.07 5.26
N ASP A 129 15.63 -3.39 5.06
CA ASP A 129 16.09 -4.35 6.07
C ASP A 129 17.56 -4.15 6.47
N LYS A 130 18.39 -3.66 5.55
CA LYS A 130 19.81 -3.35 5.80
C LYS A 130 20.01 -1.99 6.47
N GLU A 131 19.15 -1.02 6.17
CA GLU A 131 19.33 0.38 6.59
C GLU A 131 18.55 0.77 7.85
N LEU A 132 17.45 0.07 8.14
CA LEU A 132 16.57 0.42 9.26
C LEU A 132 17.11 -0.08 10.60
N GLU A 133 17.05 0.81 11.59
CA GLU A 133 17.31 0.48 13.00
C GLU A 133 16.01 0.28 13.78
N VAL A 134 14.87 0.27 13.09
CA VAL A 134 13.52 0.04 13.63
C VAL A 134 12.77 -0.98 12.76
N PRO A 135 11.75 -1.67 13.27
CA PRO A 135 10.93 -2.59 12.49
C PRO A 135 10.31 -1.94 11.25
N LEU A 136 10.30 -2.67 10.13
CA LEU A 136 9.55 -2.32 8.94
C LEU A 136 8.16 -2.95 8.99
N ILE A 137 7.13 -2.10 8.92
CA ILE A 137 5.75 -2.50 8.67
C ILE A 137 5.56 -2.56 7.15
N THR A 138 5.08 -3.70 6.65
CA THR A 138 4.54 -3.85 5.29
C THR A 138 3.02 -3.89 5.35
N PHE A 139 2.34 -3.68 4.22
CA PHE A 139 0.88 -3.62 4.20
C PHE A 139 0.30 -4.02 2.85
N ALA A 140 -0.98 -4.36 2.85
CA ALA A 140 -1.78 -4.62 1.66
C ALA A 140 -3.21 -4.13 1.89
N GLY A 141 -3.95 -3.87 0.81
CA GLY A 141 -5.37 -3.57 0.88
C GLY A 141 -6.19 -4.81 1.21
N ALA A 142 -7.22 -4.66 2.06
CA ALA A 142 -8.15 -5.75 2.34
C ALA A 142 -8.96 -6.13 1.09
N PRO A 143 -9.40 -7.39 0.93
CA PRO A 143 -10.11 -7.85 -0.27
C PRO A 143 -11.31 -6.98 -0.64
N PHE A 144 -12.16 -6.63 0.32
CA PHE A 144 -13.33 -5.77 0.08
C PHE A 144 -12.94 -4.37 -0.41
N THR A 145 -11.86 -3.80 0.14
CA THR A 145 -11.36 -2.48 -0.25
C THR A 145 -10.84 -2.50 -1.67
N ILE A 146 -10.01 -3.48 -2.02
CA ILE A 146 -9.51 -3.65 -3.39
C ILE A 146 -10.67 -3.88 -4.35
N ALA A 147 -11.55 -4.84 -4.06
CA ALA A 147 -12.74 -5.12 -4.86
C ALA A 147 -13.60 -3.87 -5.07
N SER A 148 -13.74 -3.03 -4.05
CA SER A 148 -14.46 -1.76 -4.17
C SER A 148 -13.82 -0.80 -5.18
N TYR A 149 -12.49 -0.71 -5.24
CA TYR A 149 -11.83 0.08 -6.29
C TYR A 149 -12.08 -0.51 -7.69
N LEU A 150 -11.93 -1.84 -7.82
CA LEU A 150 -12.10 -2.53 -9.11
C LEU A 150 -13.54 -2.44 -9.63
N ILE A 151 -14.53 -2.52 -8.73
CA ILE A 151 -15.95 -2.49 -9.07
C ILE A 151 -16.44 -1.04 -9.20
N GLU A 152 -16.14 -0.13 -8.29
CA GLU A 152 -16.61 1.26 -8.46
C GLU A 152 -15.92 1.93 -9.67
N GLY A 153 -14.65 1.57 -9.91
CA GLY A 153 -13.80 2.10 -10.98
C GLY A 153 -13.25 3.51 -10.70
N ARG A 154 -13.77 4.18 -9.67
CA ARG A 154 -13.36 5.51 -9.19
C ARG A 154 -13.62 5.60 -7.69
N PRO A 155 -13.03 6.58 -6.98
CA PRO A 155 -13.35 6.82 -5.59
C PRO A 155 -14.86 7.00 -5.39
N SER A 156 -15.44 6.20 -4.51
CA SER A 156 -16.87 6.18 -4.20
C SER A 156 -17.06 6.36 -2.70
N ARG A 157 -18.08 7.13 -2.31
CA ARG A 157 -18.44 7.30 -0.89
C ARG A 157 -19.41 6.24 -0.39
N ASN A 158 -20.27 5.76 -1.28
CA ASN A 158 -21.41 4.92 -0.91
C ASN A 158 -21.21 3.44 -1.30
N TYR A 159 -20.28 3.16 -2.22
CA TYR A 159 -19.94 1.82 -2.71
C TYR A 159 -21.18 1.07 -3.25
N LEU A 160 -22.02 1.78 -4.01
CA LEU A 160 -23.33 1.27 -4.43
C LEU A 160 -23.17 0.05 -5.34
N ARG A 161 -22.24 0.09 -6.30
CA ARG A 161 -22.02 -1.02 -7.23
C ARG A 161 -21.38 -2.20 -6.54
N THR A 162 -20.41 -1.96 -5.65
CA THR A 162 -19.80 -3.03 -4.85
C THR A 162 -20.87 -3.75 -4.03
N LYS A 163 -21.74 -3.00 -3.36
CA LYS A 163 -22.82 -3.57 -2.55
C LYS A 163 -23.85 -4.29 -3.42
N GLU A 164 -24.25 -3.68 -4.54
CA GLU A 164 -25.17 -4.29 -5.49
C GLU A 164 -24.66 -5.65 -5.95
N MET A 165 -23.41 -5.73 -6.43
CA MET A 165 -22.77 -6.99 -6.84
C MET A 165 -22.72 -8.02 -5.69
N MET A 166 -22.37 -7.58 -4.48
CA MET A 166 -22.32 -8.44 -3.29
C MET A 166 -23.70 -9.03 -2.94
N TYR A 167 -24.79 -8.29 -3.17
CA TYR A 167 -26.16 -8.74 -2.88
C TYR A 167 -26.82 -9.47 -4.05
N SER A 168 -26.48 -9.15 -5.30
CA SER A 168 -27.11 -9.72 -6.51
C SER A 168 -26.45 -10.99 -7.00
N GLU A 169 -25.16 -11.19 -6.71
CA GLU A 169 -24.38 -12.37 -7.14
C GLU A 169 -23.73 -13.13 -5.96
N PRO A 170 -24.44 -13.45 -4.86
CA PRO A 170 -23.88 -14.32 -3.84
C PRO A 170 -23.71 -15.73 -4.43
N LYS A 171 -22.47 -16.24 -4.48
CA LYS A 171 -22.23 -17.67 -4.68
C LYS A 171 -22.69 -18.39 -3.40
N ASP A 172 -23.92 -18.88 -3.46
CA ASP A 172 -24.61 -19.74 -2.50
C ASP A 172 -24.76 -19.21 -1.07
N GLY A 173 -26.03 -19.02 -0.69
CA GLY A 173 -26.46 -18.78 0.69
C GLY A 173 -26.19 -19.99 1.59
N SER A 174 -24.96 -20.13 2.06
CA SER A 174 -24.66 -20.91 3.26
C SER A 174 -24.65 -19.98 4.47
N PRO A 175 -25.53 -20.19 5.47
CA PRO A 175 -25.42 -19.51 6.77
C PRO A 175 -24.12 -19.85 7.50
#